data_AF-A0A945TSS5-F1
#
_entry.id   AF-A0A945TSS5-F1
#
_cell.length_a   1.000
_cell.length_b   1.000
_cell.length_c   1.000
_cell.angle_alpha   90.00
_cell.angle_beta   90.00
_cell.angle_gamma   90.00
#
_symmetry.space_group_name_H-M   'P 1'
#
loop_
_entity.id
_entity.type
_entity.pdbx_description
1 polymer ?
#
loop_
_entity_poly.entity_id
_entity_poly.type
_entity_poly.pdbx_seq_one_letter_code
_entity_poly.pdbx_strand_id
1 'polypeptide(L)'
;MDDLFSLNVQKSSVVVSPGFTEAVLASQAKGGMTFEEYRHHAHEVYRKKDRKAARAIPLAPRRGIPRALQRAGRDLINPEGGSVRGVDILWADMPEDEFFRIDRVGCQILLNSYYREKVLCGLKASGTDAPLMKLLVFFLCEADLDRKGSSSEHRQKLKKINALLIEAVQMGRG
;
A
#
# COMPACT_ATOMS: atom_id res chain seq x y z
N MET A 1 31.15 -32.64 -26.06
CA MET A 1 30.65 -31.77 -24.96
C MET A 1 29.20 -31.36 -25.26
N ASP A 2 28.39 -32.27 -25.84
CA ASP A 2 27.03 -31.97 -26.34
C ASP A 2 25.94 -32.93 -25.78
N ASP A 3 26.29 -33.88 -24.90
CA ASP A 3 25.35 -34.88 -24.38
C ASP A 3 24.68 -34.51 -23.04
N LEU A 4 24.90 -33.30 -22.50
CA LEU A 4 24.45 -32.98 -21.14
C LEU A 4 23.00 -32.45 -21.03
N PHE A 5 22.38 -32.05 -22.15
CA PHE A 5 21.03 -31.48 -22.15
C PHE A 5 20.22 -31.95 -23.36
N SER A 6 19.15 -32.72 -23.12
CA SER A 6 18.15 -33.04 -24.15
C SER A 6 16.85 -32.27 -23.88
N LEU A 7 16.42 -31.45 -24.84
CA LEU A 7 15.16 -30.72 -24.82
C LEU A 7 14.01 -31.65 -25.24
N ASN A 8 13.00 -31.81 -24.37
CA ASN A 8 11.72 -32.41 -24.78
C ASN A 8 10.85 -31.33 -25.45
N VAL A 9 10.26 -31.64 -26.60
CA VAL A 9 9.54 -30.71 -27.49
C VAL A 9 8.16 -30.30 -26.94
N GLN A 10 7.82 -30.71 -25.71
CA GLN A 10 6.76 -30.08 -24.93
C GLN A 10 7.40 -29.08 -23.95
N LYS A 11 7.17 -27.77 -24.18
CA LYS A 11 7.74 -26.61 -23.45
C LYS A 11 7.37 -26.58 -21.94
N SER A 12 7.76 -27.59 -21.17
CA SER A 12 7.49 -27.62 -19.73
C SER A 12 8.50 -28.40 -18.89
N SER A 13 9.47 -29.12 -19.46
CA SER A 13 10.49 -29.79 -18.64
C SER A 13 11.84 -29.96 -19.34
N VAL A 14 12.92 -29.63 -18.62
CA VAL A 14 14.30 -29.98 -18.98
C VAL A 14 14.62 -31.31 -18.32
N VAL A 15 15.04 -32.30 -19.12
CA VAL A 15 15.55 -33.58 -18.61
C VAL A 15 17.03 -33.38 -18.30
N VAL A 16 17.42 -33.56 -17.04
CA VAL A 16 18.80 -33.36 -16.57
C VAL A 16 19.47 -34.70 -16.26
N SER A 17 20.76 -34.80 -16.57
CA SER A 17 21.55 -36.02 -16.35
C SER A 17 21.70 -36.36 -14.87
N PRO A 18 21.84 -37.65 -14.49
CA PRO A 18 22.16 -38.05 -13.12
C PRO A 18 23.44 -37.35 -12.66
N GLY A 19 23.37 -36.63 -11.53
CA GLY A 19 24.50 -35.84 -10.98
C GLY A 19 24.47 -34.34 -11.32
N PHE A 20 23.61 -33.88 -12.24
CA PHE A 20 23.45 -32.45 -12.52
C PHE A 20 23.00 -31.67 -11.27
N THR A 21 22.03 -32.21 -10.54
CA THR A 21 21.52 -31.58 -9.31
C THR A 21 22.61 -31.43 -8.25
N GLU A 22 23.45 -32.45 -8.06
CA GLU A 22 24.56 -32.42 -7.11
C GLU A 22 25.63 -31.42 -7.55
N ALA A 23 25.96 -31.37 -8.84
CA ALA A 23 26.91 -30.40 -9.38
C ALA A 23 26.42 -28.95 -9.23
N VAL A 24 25.12 -28.70 -9.40
CA VAL A 24 24.51 -27.39 -9.20
C VAL A 24 24.52 -26.98 -7.73
N LEU A 25 24.18 -27.90 -6.81
CA LEU A 25 24.19 -27.63 -5.37
C LEU A 25 25.60 -27.42 -4.82
N ALA A 26 26.60 -28.12 -5.35
CA ALA A 26 28.01 -27.95 -4.99
C ALA A 26 28.67 -26.73 -5.67
N SER A 27 28.01 -26.10 -6.64
CA SER A 27 28.57 -24.98 -7.39
C SER A 27 28.63 -23.71 -6.53
N GLN A 28 29.76 -23.00 -6.62
CA GLN A 28 29.99 -21.72 -5.95
C GLN A 28 30.49 -20.69 -6.98
N ALA A 29 29.99 -19.47 -6.87
CA ALA A 29 30.53 -18.33 -7.60
C ALA A 29 31.98 -18.04 -7.16
N LYS A 30 32.73 -17.26 -7.96
CA LYS A 30 34.10 -16.85 -7.61
C LYS A 30 34.23 -16.17 -6.22
N GLY A 31 33.13 -15.66 -5.67
CA GLY A 31 33.06 -15.07 -4.32
C GLY A 31 32.53 -16.02 -3.22
N GLY A 32 32.42 -17.33 -3.46
CA GLY A 32 31.94 -18.33 -2.49
C GLY A 32 30.42 -18.48 -2.38
N MET A 33 29.64 -17.67 -3.10
CA MET A 33 28.18 -17.73 -3.09
C MET A 33 27.66 -19.01 -3.74
N THR A 34 26.87 -19.78 -3.01
CA THR A 34 26.22 -21.00 -3.49
C THR A 34 25.01 -20.71 -4.38
N PHE A 35 24.58 -21.71 -5.16
CA PHE A 35 23.38 -21.59 -5.99
C PHE A 35 22.10 -21.34 -5.19
N GLU A 36 21.98 -21.91 -3.98
CA GLU A 36 20.81 -21.70 -3.12
C GLU A 36 20.72 -20.28 -2.58
N GLU A 37 21.85 -19.72 -2.14
CA GLU A 37 21.96 -18.32 -1.74
C GLU A 37 21.64 -17.38 -2.90
N TYR A 38 22.11 -17.71 -4.11
CA TYR A 38 21.77 -16.96 -5.32
C TYR A 38 20.26 -16.95 -5.56
N ARG A 39 19.61 -18.12 -5.49
CA ARG A 39 18.16 -18.24 -5.67
C ARG A 39 17.41 -17.44 -4.62
N HIS A 40 17.83 -17.50 -3.36
CA HIS A 40 17.24 -16.70 -2.28
C HIS A 40 17.38 -15.20 -2.52
N HIS A 41 18.58 -14.73 -2.87
CA HIS A 41 18.84 -13.32 -3.16
C HIS A 41 18.06 -12.84 -4.39
N ALA A 42 17.99 -13.66 -5.44
CA ALA A 42 17.21 -13.35 -6.65
C ALA A 42 15.72 -13.21 -6.31
N HIS A 43 15.15 -14.12 -5.51
CA HIS A 43 13.77 -14.01 -5.03
C HIS A 43 13.54 -12.74 -4.21
N GLU A 44 14.46 -12.38 -3.32
CA GLU A 44 14.35 -11.15 -2.55
C GLU A 44 14.40 -9.90 -3.43
N VAL A 45 15.35 -9.84 -4.37
CA VAL A 45 15.49 -8.72 -5.32
C VAL A 45 14.22 -8.58 -6.16
N TYR A 46 13.68 -9.70 -6.65
CA TYR A 46 12.43 -9.71 -7.41
C TYR A 46 11.25 -9.19 -6.58
N ARG A 47 11.05 -9.71 -5.35
CA ARG A 47 9.99 -9.22 -4.44
C ARG A 47 10.17 -7.74 -4.06
N LYS A 48 11.41 -7.27 -3.88
CA LYS A 48 11.74 -5.86 -3.62
C LYS A 48 11.40 -4.98 -4.83
N LYS A 49 11.67 -5.47 -6.06
CA LYS A 49 11.35 -4.78 -7.32
C LYS A 49 9.84 -4.66 -7.54
N ASP A 50 9.07 -5.73 -7.34
CA ASP A 50 7.61 -5.70 -7.46
C ASP A 50 6.97 -4.72 -6.47
N ARG A 51 7.45 -4.70 -5.22
CA ARG A 51 6.98 -3.72 -4.23
C ARG A 51 7.31 -2.28 -4.63
N LYS A 52 8.47 -2.03 -5.26
CA LYS A 52 8.86 -0.70 -5.74
C LYS A 52 8.01 -0.29 -6.94
N ALA A 53 7.77 -1.20 -7.88
CA ALA A 53 6.88 -0.99 -9.02
C ALA A 53 5.44 -0.71 -8.58
N ALA A 54 4.92 -1.48 -7.61
CA ALA A 54 3.59 -1.26 -7.06
C ALA A 54 3.42 0.12 -6.39
N ARG A 55 4.49 0.65 -5.77
CA ARG A 55 4.49 2.01 -5.16
C ARG A 55 4.62 3.13 -6.18
N ALA A 56 5.18 2.85 -7.35
CA ALA A 56 5.20 3.80 -8.45
C ALA A 56 3.80 4.01 -9.04
N ILE A 57 2.86 3.09 -8.78
CA ILE A 57 1.44 3.27 -9.12
C ILE A 57 0.85 4.30 -8.16
N PRO A 58 0.34 5.45 -8.66
CA PRO A 58 -0.17 6.51 -7.82
C PRO A 58 -1.42 6.08 -7.04
N LEU A 59 -1.61 6.68 -5.87
CA LEU A 59 -2.77 6.45 -5.02
C LEU A 59 -3.93 7.34 -5.48
N ALA A 60 -5.15 6.82 -5.46
CA ALA A 60 -6.34 7.60 -5.77
C ALA A 60 -7.48 7.29 -4.78
N PRO A 61 -8.31 8.27 -4.41
CA PRO A 61 -9.46 8.03 -3.54
C PRO A 61 -10.46 7.04 -4.17
N ARG A 62 -10.93 6.08 -3.39
CA ARG A 62 -11.86 5.03 -3.81
C ARG A 62 -13.12 5.01 -2.94
N ARG A 63 -13.32 4.02 -2.06
CA ARG A 63 -14.56 3.90 -1.28
C ARG A 63 -14.61 4.99 -0.22
N GLY A 64 -15.83 5.41 0.12
CA GLY A 64 -16.06 6.51 1.07
C GLY A 64 -16.06 7.90 0.43
N ILE A 65 -15.85 7.99 -0.88
CA ILE A 65 -15.91 9.21 -1.69
C ILE A 65 -17.04 9.09 -2.73
N PRO A 66 -17.74 10.18 -3.10
CA PRO A 66 -18.75 10.14 -4.17
C PRO A 66 -18.18 9.67 -5.51
N ARG A 67 -18.93 8.88 -6.29
CA ARG A 67 -18.44 8.30 -7.56
C ARG A 67 -17.93 9.32 -8.57
N ALA A 68 -18.58 10.49 -8.66
CA ALA A 68 -18.13 11.56 -9.55
C ALA A 68 -16.71 12.04 -9.17
N LEU A 69 -16.44 12.16 -7.87
CA LEU A 69 -15.15 12.60 -7.35
C LEU A 69 -14.09 11.50 -7.44
N GLN A 70 -14.46 10.22 -7.33
CA GLN A 70 -13.54 9.10 -7.61
C GLN A 70 -13.04 9.13 -9.07
N ARG A 71 -13.95 9.38 -10.03
CA ARG A 71 -13.60 9.50 -11.45
C ARG A 71 -12.68 10.70 -11.69
N ALA A 72 -13.09 11.88 -11.23
CA ALA A 72 -12.30 13.09 -11.35
C ALA A 72 -10.92 12.94 -10.70
N GLY A 73 -10.84 12.36 -9.50
CA GLY A 73 -9.59 12.11 -8.80
C GLY A 73 -8.67 11.16 -9.58
N ARG A 74 -9.19 10.07 -10.11
CA ARG A 74 -8.40 9.15 -10.96
C ARG A 74 -7.84 9.86 -12.19
N ASP A 75 -8.66 10.63 -12.89
CA ASP A 75 -8.27 11.31 -14.13
C ASP A 75 -7.27 12.44 -13.86
N LEU A 76 -7.40 13.16 -12.75
CA LEU A 76 -6.47 14.21 -12.34
C LEU A 76 -5.13 13.67 -11.84
N ILE A 77 -5.14 12.55 -11.12
CA ILE A 77 -3.94 11.94 -10.54
C ILE A 77 -3.13 11.18 -11.60
N ASN A 78 -3.81 10.57 -12.57
CA ASN A 78 -3.16 9.84 -13.65
C ASN A 78 -3.78 10.19 -15.03
N PRO A 79 -3.48 11.39 -15.57
CA PRO A 79 -4.10 11.89 -16.79
C PRO A 79 -3.72 11.11 -18.05
N GLU A 80 -2.55 10.47 -18.07
CA GLU A 80 -2.10 9.62 -19.18
C GLU A 80 -2.84 8.26 -19.23
N GLY A 81 -3.67 7.99 -18.23
CA GLY A 81 -4.34 6.71 -18.06
C GLY A 81 -3.42 5.65 -17.46
N GLY A 82 -4.02 4.52 -17.08
CA GLY A 82 -3.32 3.41 -16.44
C GLY A 82 -3.91 3.03 -15.09
N SER A 83 -3.16 2.20 -14.35
CA SER A 83 -3.58 1.69 -13.05
C SER A 83 -3.41 2.76 -11.97
N VAL A 84 -4.32 2.76 -11.00
CA VAL A 84 -4.21 3.53 -9.76
C VAL A 84 -4.45 2.59 -8.59
N ARG A 85 -3.82 2.86 -7.44
CA ARG A 85 -4.09 2.14 -6.20
C ARG A 85 -5.19 2.86 -5.43
N GLY A 86 -6.32 2.19 -5.26
CA GLY A 86 -7.48 2.78 -4.59
C GLY A 86 -7.27 2.85 -3.08
N VAL A 87 -7.49 4.03 -2.51
CA VAL A 87 -7.48 4.26 -1.05
C VAL A 87 -8.91 4.41 -0.56
N ASP A 88 -9.32 3.57 0.38
CA ASP A 88 -10.64 3.69 1.00
C ASP A 88 -10.58 4.64 2.19
N ILE A 89 -11.57 5.53 2.33
CA ILE A 89 -11.64 6.50 3.41
C ILE A 89 -12.96 6.28 4.14
N LEU A 90 -12.92 5.50 5.21
CA LEU A 90 -14.11 4.91 5.83
C LEU A 90 -14.27 5.37 7.27
N TRP A 91 -15.52 5.48 7.72
CA TRP A 91 -15.83 5.60 9.13
C TRP A 91 -15.67 4.25 9.82
N ALA A 92 -15.04 4.22 10.97
CA ALA A 92 -14.84 3.04 11.79
C ALA A 92 -14.89 3.40 13.29
N ASP A 93 -15.31 2.44 14.09
CA ASP A 93 -15.30 2.61 15.55
C ASP A 93 -13.87 2.48 16.05
N MET A 94 -13.40 3.51 16.75
CA MET A 94 -12.03 3.63 17.23
C MET A 94 -12.01 4.34 18.59
N PRO A 95 -10.94 4.18 19.39
CA PRO A 95 -10.74 4.94 20.62
C PRO A 95 -10.87 6.45 20.42
N GLU A 96 -11.45 7.15 21.39
CA GLU A 96 -11.71 8.59 21.31
C GLU A 96 -10.41 9.44 21.21
N ASP A 97 -9.25 8.88 21.57
CA ASP A 97 -7.94 9.55 21.42
C ASP A 97 -7.37 9.50 19.98
N GLU A 98 -8.10 8.92 19.03
CA GLU A 98 -7.77 8.91 17.61
C GLU A 98 -8.90 9.55 16.77
N PHE A 99 -8.58 10.59 16.01
CA PHE A 99 -9.47 11.12 14.97
C PHE A 99 -9.41 10.25 13.70
N PHE A 100 -8.21 9.79 13.34
CA PHE A 100 -7.97 8.94 12.18
C PHE A 100 -6.83 7.94 12.40
N ARG A 101 -6.89 6.84 11.65
CA ARG A 101 -5.85 5.81 11.61
C ARG A 101 -5.53 5.42 10.17
N ILE A 102 -4.26 5.16 9.90
CA ILE A 102 -3.78 4.72 8.58
C ILE A 102 -3.59 3.20 8.61
N ASP A 103 -4.37 2.47 7.82
CA ASP A 103 -4.17 1.05 7.57
C ASP A 103 -3.42 0.84 6.24
N ARG A 104 -2.13 0.55 6.35
CA ARG A 104 -1.25 0.30 5.18
C ARG A 104 -1.50 -1.05 4.52
N VAL A 105 -2.02 -2.03 5.27
CA VAL A 105 -2.25 -3.39 4.74
C VAL A 105 -3.51 -3.37 3.87
N GLY A 106 -4.59 -2.77 4.38
CA GLY A 106 -5.83 -2.59 3.62
C GLY A 106 -5.80 -1.46 2.60
N CYS A 107 -4.78 -0.59 2.62
CA CYS A 107 -4.72 0.66 1.86
C CYS A 107 -5.94 1.56 2.16
N GLN A 108 -6.14 1.86 3.45
CA GLN A 108 -7.31 2.59 3.94
C GLN A 108 -6.92 3.66 4.94
N ILE A 109 -7.74 4.70 5.01
CA ILE A 109 -7.74 5.68 6.07
C ILE A 109 -9.06 5.51 6.81
N LEU A 110 -8.96 5.18 8.09
CA LEU A 110 -10.11 5.04 8.98
C LEU A 110 -10.30 6.36 9.70
N LEU A 111 -11.53 6.87 9.68
CA LEU A 111 -11.96 8.05 10.40
C LEU A 111 -12.83 7.61 11.57
N ASN A 112 -12.69 8.24 12.73
CA ASN A 112 -13.42 7.80 13.90
C ASN A 112 -14.90 8.17 13.81
N SER A 113 -15.77 7.15 13.79
CA SER A 113 -17.23 7.31 13.77
C SER A 113 -17.73 8.19 14.92
N TYR A 114 -17.06 8.19 16.07
CA TYR A 114 -17.40 9.02 17.23
C TYR A 114 -17.46 10.52 16.89
N TYR A 115 -16.55 10.98 16.03
CA TYR A 115 -16.46 12.39 15.63
C TYR A 115 -17.34 12.74 14.43
N ARG A 116 -17.96 11.75 13.79
CA ARG A 116 -18.67 11.92 12.52
C ARG A 116 -19.81 12.92 12.61
N GLU A 117 -20.64 12.84 13.65
CA GLU A 117 -21.79 13.73 13.81
C GLU A 117 -21.34 15.20 13.85
N LYS A 118 -20.29 15.51 14.62
CA LYS A 118 -19.70 16.84 14.71
C LYS A 118 -19.09 17.29 13.39
N VAL A 119 -18.38 16.41 12.69
CA VAL A 119 -17.84 16.69 11.35
C VAL A 119 -18.93 17.03 10.33
N LEU A 120 -20.11 16.43 10.48
CA LEU A 120 -21.24 16.66 9.58
C LEU A 120 -22.06 17.91 9.91
N CYS A 121 -21.92 18.48 11.11
CA CYS A 121 -22.68 19.65 11.55
C CYS A 121 -24.19 19.51 11.27
N GLY A 122 -24.79 18.37 11.63
CA GLY A 122 -26.21 18.08 11.43
C GLY A 122 -26.61 17.63 10.00
N LEU A 123 -25.67 17.57 9.05
CA LEU A 123 -25.93 16.99 7.73
C LEU A 123 -26.18 15.48 7.81
N LYS A 124 -26.99 14.97 6.89
CA LYS A 124 -27.34 13.54 6.83
C LYS A 124 -26.10 12.67 6.60
N ALA A 125 -25.88 11.72 7.51
CA ALA A 125 -24.82 10.74 7.39
C ALA A 125 -25.01 9.82 6.17
N SER A 126 -23.93 9.57 5.43
CA SER A 126 -23.88 8.59 4.34
C SER A 126 -22.47 8.03 4.18
N GLY A 127 -22.27 6.89 3.52
CA GLY A 127 -20.91 6.37 3.31
C GLY A 127 -19.96 7.35 2.63
N THR A 128 -20.49 8.27 1.81
CA THR A 128 -19.74 9.26 1.02
C THR A 128 -19.90 10.69 1.52
N ASP A 129 -20.33 10.87 2.77
CA ASP A 129 -20.44 12.17 3.42
C ASP A 129 -19.07 12.85 3.65
N ALA A 130 -19.10 14.14 4.02
CA ALA A 130 -17.91 14.97 4.25
C ALA A 130 -16.80 14.83 3.18
N PRO A 131 -17.11 14.87 1.86
CA PRO A 131 -16.16 14.51 0.81
C PRO A 131 -14.91 15.40 0.80
N LEU A 132 -15.06 16.70 1.07
CA LEU A 132 -13.94 17.64 1.13
C LEU A 132 -12.98 17.27 2.28
N MET A 133 -13.51 17.04 3.48
CA MET A 133 -12.70 16.63 4.64
C MET A 133 -11.98 15.32 4.35
N LYS A 134 -12.68 14.32 3.79
CA LYS A 134 -12.09 13.02 3.44
C LYS A 134 -10.94 13.18 2.46
N LEU A 135 -11.07 14.05 1.44
CA LEU A 135 -9.98 14.35 0.51
C LEU A 135 -8.80 15.06 1.18
N LEU A 136 -9.05 16.04 2.06
CA LEU A 136 -7.97 16.71 2.79
C LEU A 136 -7.18 15.72 3.65
N VAL A 137 -7.86 14.81 4.35
CA VAL A 137 -7.21 13.76 5.13
C VAL A 137 -6.48 12.76 4.23
N PHE A 138 -7.03 12.43 3.06
CA PHE A 138 -6.34 11.62 2.06
C PHE A 138 -5.00 12.21 1.66
N PHE A 139 -4.97 13.46 1.21
CA PHE A 139 -3.72 14.12 0.80
C PHE A 139 -2.74 14.28 1.97
N LEU A 140 -3.26 14.53 3.18
CA LEU A 140 -2.45 14.58 4.39
C LEU A 140 -1.74 13.24 4.69
N CYS A 141 -2.41 12.11 4.44
CA CYS A 141 -1.93 10.77 4.78
C CYS A 141 -1.32 10.01 3.60
N GLU A 142 -1.38 10.54 2.38
CA GLU A 142 -1.01 9.85 1.14
C GLU A 142 0.40 9.27 1.21
N ALA A 143 1.38 10.10 1.58
CA ALA A 143 2.78 9.68 1.70
C ALA A 143 3.00 8.58 2.76
N ASP A 144 2.12 8.50 3.76
CA ASP A 144 2.24 7.59 4.88
C ASP A 144 1.65 6.20 4.58
N LEU A 145 0.78 6.09 3.58
CA LEU A 145 0.31 4.83 3.02
C LEU A 145 1.45 4.06 2.33
N ASP A 146 2.39 4.77 1.70
CA ASP A 146 3.53 4.16 0.99
C ASP A 146 4.78 3.96 1.84
N ARG A 147 4.83 4.52 3.06
CA ARG A 147 5.98 4.36 3.96
C ARG A 147 6.17 2.91 4.40
N LYS A 148 7.43 2.43 4.37
CA LYS A 148 7.83 1.09 4.89
C LYS A 148 7.94 1.04 6.41
N GLY A 149 8.13 2.19 7.04
CA GLY A 149 8.32 2.32 8.48
C GLY A 149 8.02 3.73 8.91
N SER A 150 7.61 3.87 10.16
CA SER A 150 7.39 5.16 10.81
C SER A 150 8.51 5.38 11.81
N SER A 151 9.25 6.49 11.67
CA SER A 151 10.21 6.91 12.70
C SER A 151 9.45 7.31 13.97
N SER A 152 10.13 7.33 15.11
CA SER A 152 9.51 7.82 16.36
C SER A 152 8.98 9.25 16.19
N GLU A 153 9.77 10.10 15.54
CA GLU A 153 9.40 11.47 15.20
C GLU A 153 8.14 11.55 14.33
N HIS A 154 8.04 10.71 13.31
CA HIS A 154 6.87 10.71 12.43
C HIS A 154 5.61 10.19 13.14
N ARG A 155 5.74 9.17 14.01
CA ARG A 155 4.63 8.77 14.91
C ARG A 155 4.19 9.92 15.80
N GLN A 156 5.14 10.67 16.36
CA GLN A 156 4.83 11.82 17.20
C GLN A 156 4.12 12.92 16.39
N LYS A 157 4.52 13.14 15.14
CA LYS A 157 3.83 14.07 14.22
C LYS A 157 2.38 13.64 14.01
N LEU A 158 2.11 12.37 13.67
CA LEU A 158 0.74 11.87 13.47
C LEU A 158 -0.10 11.93 14.74
N LYS A 159 0.49 11.68 15.92
CA LYS A 159 -0.19 11.86 17.22
C LYS A 159 -0.57 13.32 17.46
N LYS A 160 0.35 14.26 17.21
CA LYS A 160 0.06 15.70 17.33
C LYS A 160 -1.07 16.13 16.40
N ILE A 161 -1.07 15.65 15.16
CA ILE A 161 -2.13 15.94 14.19
C ILE A 161 -3.48 15.38 14.69
N ASN A 162 -3.51 14.12 15.14
CA ASN A 162 -4.72 13.52 15.71
C ASN A 162 -5.27 14.37 16.86
N ALA A 163 -4.42 14.70 17.85
CA ALA A 163 -4.83 15.51 18.99
C ALA A 163 -5.40 16.87 18.57
N LEU A 164 -4.73 17.59 17.66
CA LEU A 164 -5.22 18.88 17.18
C LEU A 164 -6.53 18.79 16.40
N LEU A 165 -6.73 17.73 15.61
CA LEU A 165 -7.99 17.51 14.89
C LEU A 165 -9.14 17.17 15.86
N ILE A 166 -8.86 16.42 16.92
CA ILE A 166 -9.83 16.16 18.00
C ILE A 166 -10.25 17.47 18.64
N GLU A 167 -9.28 18.29 19.09
CA GLU A 167 -9.57 19.61 19.68
C GLU A 167 -10.40 20.48 18.72
N ALA A 168 -10.03 20.53 17.44
CA ALA A 168 -10.74 21.32 16.43
C ALA A 168 -12.21 20.87 16.26
N VAL A 169 -12.46 19.56 16.21
CA VAL A 169 -13.81 19.01 16.05
C VAL A 169 -14.64 19.18 17.32
N GLN A 170 -14.01 19.13 18.49
CA GLN A 170 -14.68 19.38 19.77
C GLN A 170 -15.08 20.85 19.93
N MET A 171 -14.28 21.79 19.41
CA MET A 171 -14.60 23.23 19.38
C MET A 171 -15.69 23.60 18.36
N GLY A 172 -15.84 22.80 17.30
CA GLY A 172 -16.90 22.95 16.31
C GLY A 172 -18.27 22.83 16.95
N ARG A 173 -18.91 23.98 17.22
CA ARG A 173 -20.31 24.03 17.65
C ARG A 173 -21.18 23.66 16.45
N GLY A 174 -21.74 22.45 16.49
CA GLY A 174 -22.94 22.10 15.73
C GLY A 174 -24.17 22.73 16.39
#